data_AF-A0A9W8QK56-F1
#
_entry.id   AF-A0A9W8QK56-F1
#
_cell.length_a   1.000
_cell.length_b   1.000
_cell.length_c   1.000
_cell.angle_alpha   90.00
_cell.angle_beta   90.00
_cell.angle_gamma   90.00
#
_symmetry.space_group_name_H-M   'P 1'
#
loop_
_entity.id
_entity.type
_entity.pdbx_description
1 polymer ?
#
loop_
_entity_poly.entity_id
_entity_poly.type
_entity_poly.pdbx_seq_one_letter_code
_entity_poly.pdbx_strand_id
1 'polypeptide(L)'
;MSILSGPVSPFALFVLSDKIGADYINRFVQRTANSNDGDFFLTVVHIQDDFNPYICAPNIRTIDKGDDERNLDEQGTRPPITNCFTLPFVGKSLKDCAEYLRKSPDGKAWSNEYFCALSEEDVGGDTVMLEIVHGFWG
;
A
#
# COMPACT_ATOMS: atom_id res chain seq x y z
N MET A 1 19.08 20.24 10.82
CA MET A 1 17.80 19.91 11.47
C MET A 1 17.17 18.81 10.67
N SER A 2 17.29 17.56 11.13
CA SER A 2 16.59 16.44 10.49
C SER A 2 15.15 16.49 10.97
N ILE A 3 14.27 16.98 10.11
CA ILE A 3 12.84 16.74 10.26
C ILE A 3 12.73 15.22 10.24
N LEU A 4 12.23 14.59 11.31
CA LEU A 4 11.83 13.19 11.28
C LEU A 4 10.66 13.13 10.29
N SER A 5 10.97 13.01 9.00
CA SER A 5 9.99 12.77 7.96
C SER A 5 9.34 11.45 8.30
N GLY A 6 8.09 11.52 8.74
CA GLY A 6 7.26 10.34 8.99
C GLY A 6 7.17 9.45 7.74
N PRO A 7 6.57 8.27 7.87
CA PRO A 7 6.54 7.31 6.78
C PRO A 7 5.90 7.96 5.54
N VAL A 8 6.58 7.85 4.40
CA VAL A 8 6.17 8.48 3.14
C VAL A 8 5.17 7.55 2.44
N SER A 9 3.97 8.08 2.17
CA SER A 9 2.91 7.36 1.46
C SER A 9 3.13 7.48 -0.06
N PRO A 10 2.55 6.58 -0.88
CA PRO A 10 1.55 5.55 -0.57
C PRO A 10 2.09 4.28 0.08
N PHE A 11 1.33 3.74 1.04
CA PHE A 11 1.57 2.43 1.64
C PHE A 11 0.83 1.33 0.90
N ALA A 12 1.50 0.21 0.65
CA ALA A 12 0.82 -1.00 0.21
C ALA A 12 -0.11 -1.52 1.33
N LEU A 13 -1.34 -1.85 0.98
CA LEU A 13 -2.35 -2.46 1.85
C LEU A 13 -2.56 -3.91 1.44
N PHE A 14 -2.09 -4.83 2.28
CA PHE A 14 -2.28 -6.27 2.11
C PHE A 14 -3.56 -6.72 2.80
N VAL A 15 -4.31 -7.61 2.16
CA VAL A 15 -5.47 -8.25 2.76
C VAL A 15 -5.13 -9.70 3.03
N LEU A 16 -5.14 -10.08 4.31
CA LEU A 16 -4.65 -11.36 4.78
C LEU A 16 -5.76 -12.40 5.02
N SER A 17 -7.03 -11.99 4.96
CA SER A 17 -8.18 -12.88 5.16
C SER A 17 -9.21 -12.75 4.04
N ASP A 18 -9.77 -13.90 3.64
CA ASP A 18 -10.87 -14.03 2.69
C ASP A 18 -12.21 -13.56 3.24
N LYS A 19 -12.33 -13.40 4.57
CA LYS A 19 -13.53 -12.84 5.21
C LYS A 19 -13.66 -11.34 5.00
N ILE A 20 -12.60 -10.68 4.51
CA ILE A 20 -12.57 -9.25 4.26
C ILE A 20 -13.06 -8.99 2.82
N GLY A 21 -14.35 -8.67 2.71
CA GLY A 21 -14.97 -8.39 1.41
C GLY A 21 -14.56 -7.05 0.80
N ALA A 22 -14.72 -6.93 -0.51
CA ALA A 22 -14.47 -5.71 -1.29
C ALA A 22 -15.20 -4.47 -0.73
N ASP A 23 -16.41 -4.62 -0.19
CA ASP A 23 -17.16 -3.50 0.41
C ASP A 23 -16.49 -2.93 1.65
N TYR A 24 -15.86 -3.78 2.47
CA TYR A 24 -15.11 -3.31 3.63
C TYR A 24 -13.84 -2.61 3.19
N ILE A 25 -13.07 -3.21 2.28
CA ILE A 25 -11.83 -2.65 1.75
C ILE A 25 -12.09 -1.27 1.12
N ASN A 26 -13.13 -1.15 0.30
CA ASN A 26 -13.53 0.11 -0.33
C ASN A 26 -13.86 1.19 0.70
N ARG A 27 -14.68 0.88 1.71
CA ARG A 27 -15.01 1.82 2.78
C ARG A 27 -13.77 2.18 3.61
N PHE A 28 -12.86 1.25 3.83
CA PHE A 28 -11.63 1.49 4.58
C PHE A 28 -10.71 2.46 3.84
N VAL A 29 -10.34 2.14 2.59
CA VAL A 29 -9.47 2.98 1.76
C VAL A 29 -10.09 4.38 1.56
N GLN A 30 -11.40 4.45 1.32
CA GLN A 30 -12.10 5.73 1.19
C GLN A 30 -12.03 6.57 2.47
N ARG A 31 -12.20 5.95 3.64
CA ARG A 31 -12.09 6.67 4.92
C ARG A 31 -10.68 7.19 5.14
N THR A 32 -9.67 6.37 4.91
CA THR A 32 -8.26 6.77 5.07
C THR A 32 -7.89 7.91 4.13
N ALA A 33 -8.32 7.86 2.87
CA ALA A 33 -8.10 8.94 1.91
C ALA A 33 -8.77 10.26 2.33
N ASN A 34 -9.89 10.18 3.06
CA ASN A 34 -10.64 11.36 3.53
C ASN A 34 -10.20 11.86 4.92
N SER A 35 -9.53 11.04 5.73
CA SER A 35 -9.33 11.30 7.17
C SER A 35 -8.03 12.05 7.50
N ASN A 36 -7.14 12.29 6.53
CA ASN A 36 -5.78 12.74 6.82
C ASN A 36 -5.30 13.90 5.93
N ASP A 37 -6.17 14.84 5.58
CA ASP A 37 -5.89 15.96 4.66
C ASP A 37 -5.26 15.56 3.31
N GLY A 38 -5.33 14.26 2.97
CA GLY A 38 -4.70 13.69 1.79
C GLY A 38 -3.25 13.25 1.96
N ASP A 39 -2.71 13.08 3.17
CA ASP A 39 -1.29 12.70 3.37
C ASP A 39 -1.06 11.19 3.50
N PHE A 40 -2.10 10.41 3.83
CA PHE A 40 -2.00 8.96 4.04
C PHE A 40 -2.75 8.21 2.96
N PHE A 41 -2.04 7.83 1.90
CA PHE A 41 -2.59 7.03 0.82
C PHE A 41 -2.32 5.55 1.03
N LEU A 42 -3.37 4.74 0.89
CA LEU A 42 -3.29 3.28 0.86
C LEU A 42 -3.48 2.79 -0.57
N THR A 43 -2.66 1.83 -0.96
CA THR A 43 -2.79 1.13 -2.23
C THR A 43 -3.04 -0.33 -1.99
N VAL A 44 -4.22 -0.83 -2.34
CA VAL A 44 -4.56 -2.24 -2.16
C VAL A 44 -3.72 -3.11 -3.09
N VAL A 45 -3.02 -4.06 -2.51
CA VAL A 45 -2.22 -5.02 -3.28
C VAL A 45 -3.14 -6.04 -3.90
N HIS A 46 -3.29 -5.93 -5.21
CA HIS A 46 -3.99 -6.92 -6.02
C HIS A 46 -3.13 -7.33 -7.23
N ILE A 47 -3.19 -8.61 -7.59
CA ILE A 47 -2.53 -9.13 -8.79
C ILE A 47 -3.62 -9.57 -9.75
N GLN A 48 -3.78 -8.80 -10.83
CA GLN A 48 -4.70 -9.13 -11.93
C GLN A 48 -4.00 -9.91 -13.05
N ASP A 49 -2.69 -9.71 -13.19
CA ASP A 49 -1.84 -10.29 -14.22
C ASP A 49 -0.53 -10.76 -13.58
N ASP A 50 -0.28 -12.06 -13.59
CA ASP A 50 0.94 -12.65 -13.04
C ASP A 50 2.21 -12.24 -13.83
N PHE A 51 2.06 -11.78 -15.07
CA PHE A 51 3.18 -11.21 -15.83
C PHE A 51 3.55 -9.81 -15.35
N ASN A 52 2.64 -9.11 -14.67
CA ASN A 52 2.83 -7.75 -14.14
C ASN A 52 2.34 -7.66 -12.68
N PRO A 53 3.00 -8.35 -11.73
CA PRO A 53 2.51 -8.47 -10.36
C PRO A 53 2.52 -7.16 -9.56
N TYR A 54 3.16 -6.11 -10.07
CA TYR A 54 3.25 -4.77 -9.47
C TYR A 54 2.44 -3.72 -10.24
N ILE A 55 1.50 -4.13 -11.10
CA ILE A 55 0.67 -3.19 -11.87
C ILE A 55 -0.21 -2.29 -10.98
N CYS A 56 -0.62 -2.78 -9.81
CA CYS A 56 -1.38 -2.01 -8.83
C CYS A 56 -0.54 -0.95 -8.10
N ALA A 57 0.80 -1.06 -8.15
CA ALA A 57 1.68 -0.10 -7.52
C ALA A 57 1.72 1.22 -8.32
N PRO A 58 1.46 2.37 -7.67
CA PRO A 58 1.56 3.69 -8.30
C PRO A 58 2.99 3.93 -8.79
N ASN A 59 3.13 4.66 -9.89
CA ASN A 59 4.45 5.02 -10.39
C ASN A 59 4.92 6.31 -9.73
N ILE A 60 6.23 6.45 -9.55
CA ILE A 60 6.81 7.74 -9.20
C ILE A 60 6.57 8.68 -10.39
N ARG A 61 6.01 9.86 -10.12
CA ARG A 61 5.91 10.94 -11.11
C ARG A 61 7.13 11.82 -11.02
N THR A 62 7.91 11.87 -12.09
CA THR A 62 8.88 12.96 -12.26
C THR A 62 8.12 14.20 -12.73
N ILE A 63 8.17 15.27 -11.94
CA ILE A 63 7.67 16.57 -12.33
C ILE A 63 8.85 17.53 -12.51
N ASP A 64 8.91 18.15 -13.68
CA ASP A 64 9.81 19.26 -13.92
C ASP A 64 9.15 20.54 -13.40
N LYS A 65 9.65 21.08 -12.29
CA LYS A 65 9.26 22.40 -11.80
C LYS A 65 10.44 23.36 -11.93
N GLY A 66 10.63 23.91 -13.12
CA GLY A 66 11.76 24.81 -13.42
C GLY A 66 13.05 24.02 -13.65
N ASP A 67 14.16 24.47 -13.05
CA ASP A 67 15.48 23.82 -13.15
C ASP A 67 15.68 22.62 -12.19
N ASP A 68 14.67 22.31 -11.36
CA ASP A 68 14.70 21.18 -10.43
C ASP A 68 13.75 20.06 -10.89
N GLU A 69 14.31 18.91 -11.28
CA GLU A 69 13.55 17.66 -11.39
C GLU A 69 13.18 17.18 -9.97
N ARG A 70 11.89 16.93 -9.73
CA ARG A 70 11.43 16.33 -8.47
C ARG A 70 10.62 15.07 -8.74
N ASN A 71 10.91 14.03 -7.98
CA ASN A 71 10.09 12.83 -7.92
C ASN A 71 9.00 13.04 -6.87
N LEU A 72 7.74 12.98 -7.30
CA LEU A 72 6.57 12.96 -6.44
C LEU A 72 5.94 11.57 -6.47
N ASP A 73 5.53 11.12 -5.30
CA ASP A 73 4.76 9.90 -5.18
C ASP A 73 3.34 10.13 -5.73
N GLU A 74 2.88 9.23 -6.60
CA GLU A 74 1.48 9.24 -7.01
C GLU A 74 0.57 8.81 -5.85
N GLN A 75 -0.62 9.39 -5.79
CA GLN A 75 -1.65 8.99 -4.82
C GLN A 75 -1.97 7.49 -4.95
N GLY A 76 -2.34 6.87 -3.82
CA GLY A 76 -2.65 5.45 -3.76
C GLY A 76 -3.95 5.03 -4.47
N THR A 77 -4.50 3.87 -4.12
CA THR A 77 -5.68 3.31 -4.78
C THR A 77 -6.88 4.28 -4.68
N ARG A 78 -7.43 4.65 -5.84
CA ARG A 78 -8.65 5.46 -5.92
C ARG A 78 -9.87 4.55 -5.80
N PRO A 79 -10.75 4.76 -4.81
CA PRO A 79 -12.03 4.06 -4.75
C PRO A 79 -12.94 4.43 -5.94
N PRO A 80 -13.85 3.54 -6.38
CA PRO A 80 -14.03 2.18 -5.91
C PRO A 80 -13.06 1.20 -6.57
N ILE A 81 -12.52 0.28 -5.78
CA ILE A 81 -11.84 -0.91 -6.25
C ILE A 81 -12.91 -1.85 -6.82
N THR A 82 -12.85 -2.11 -8.12
CA THR A 82 -13.80 -2.96 -8.85
C THR A 82 -13.84 -4.37 -8.28
N ASN A 83 -15.00 -4.98 -8.07
CA ASN A 83 -15.18 -6.30 -7.43
C ASN A 83 -14.41 -7.51 -8.03
N CYS A 84 -13.71 -7.35 -9.15
CA CYS A 84 -12.97 -8.40 -9.86
C CYS A 84 -11.45 -8.37 -9.55
N PHE A 85 -11.04 -8.22 -8.29
CA PHE A 85 -9.62 -8.37 -7.92
C PHE A 85 -9.39 -9.63 -7.10
N THR A 86 -8.31 -10.34 -7.43
CA THR A 86 -7.77 -11.39 -6.58
C THR A 86 -7.03 -10.74 -5.42
N LEU A 87 -7.19 -11.29 -4.21
CA LEU A 87 -6.42 -10.93 -3.02
C LEU A 87 -5.30 -11.97 -2.82
N PRO A 88 -4.11 -11.76 -3.39
CA PRO A 88 -3.10 -12.82 -3.48
C PRO A 88 -2.43 -13.15 -2.13
N PHE A 89 -2.68 -12.34 -1.10
CA PHE A 89 -2.07 -12.47 0.22
C PHE A 89 -3.00 -13.07 1.29
N VAL A 90 -4.19 -13.55 0.90
CA VAL A 90 -5.05 -14.33 1.80
C VAL A 90 -4.28 -15.53 2.36
N GLY A 91 -4.26 -15.66 3.69
CA GLY A 91 -3.55 -16.72 4.41
C GLY A 91 -2.03 -16.60 4.38
N LYS A 92 -1.46 -15.52 3.83
CA LYS A 92 -0.02 -15.26 3.84
C LYS A 92 0.41 -14.55 5.12
N SER A 93 1.69 -14.68 5.44
CA SER A 93 2.30 -14.01 6.58
C SER A 93 2.72 -12.57 6.25
N LEU A 94 2.95 -11.76 7.29
CA LEU A 94 3.56 -10.43 7.15
C LEU A 94 4.96 -10.51 6.50
N LYS A 95 5.68 -11.61 6.73
CA LYS A 95 6.97 -11.87 6.09
C LYS A 95 6.82 -12.00 4.57
N ASP A 96 5.80 -12.72 4.09
CA ASP A 96 5.52 -12.85 2.65
C ASP A 96 5.19 -11.48 2.03
N CYS A 97 4.45 -10.62 2.74
CA CYS A 97 4.13 -9.27 2.32
C CYS A 97 5.40 -8.40 2.20
N ALA A 98 6.27 -8.45 3.21
CA ALA A 98 7.55 -7.75 3.21
C ALA A 98 8.48 -8.25 2.09
N GLU A 99 8.55 -9.57 1.84
CA GLU A 99 9.33 -10.14 0.74
C GLU A 99 8.81 -9.70 -0.63
N TYR A 100 7.49 -9.60 -0.80
CA TYR A 100 6.91 -9.08 -2.03
C TYR A 100 7.24 -7.60 -2.24
N LEU A 101 7.16 -6.76 -1.19
CA LEU A 101 7.53 -5.34 -1.29
C LEU A 101 9.00 -5.13 -1.60
N ARG A 102 9.90 -5.91 -0.98
CA ARG A 102 11.34 -5.83 -1.27
C ARG A 102 11.69 -6.16 -2.73
N LYS A 103 10.81 -6.87 -3.42
CA LYS A 103 10.94 -7.20 -4.85
C LYS A 103 10.22 -6.19 -5.75
N SER A 104 9.64 -5.13 -5.20
CA SER A 104 9.01 -4.07 -5.98
C SER A 104 10.03 -3.45 -6.94
N PRO A 105 9.71 -3.35 -8.24
CA PRO A 105 10.58 -2.71 -9.22
C PRO A 105 10.88 -1.25 -8.86
N ASP A 106 12.05 -0.78 -9.29
CA ASP A 106 12.39 0.64 -9.24
C ASP A 106 11.36 1.47 -10.02
N GLY A 107 11.11 2.70 -9.56
CA GLY A 107 10.12 3.60 -10.17
C GLY A 107 8.69 3.41 -9.66
N LYS A 108 8.45 2.50 -8.72
CA LYS A 108 7.19 2.43 -7.96
C LYS A 108 7.24 3.34 -6.74
N ALA A 109 6.13 4.02 -6.48
CA ALA A 109 5.99 4.99 -5.39
C ALA A 109 5.62 4.34 -4.05
N TRP A 110 5.54 3.01 -3.96
CA TRP A 110 5.28 2.35 -2.69
C TRP A 110 6.40 2.59 -1.69
N SER A 111 6.02 2.78 -0.43
CA SER A 111 6.96 2.67 0.66
C SER A 111 7.56 1.26 0.72
N ASN A 112 8.88 1.17 0.59
CA ASN A 112 9.62 -0.08 0.76
C ASN A 112 9.98 -0.35 2.23
N GLU A 113 9.76 0.62 3.11
CA GLU A 113 10.06 0.54 4.54
C GLU A 113 8.83 0.27 5.40
N TYR A 114 7.63 0.61 4.92
CA TYR A 114 6.39 0.47 5.68
C TYR A 114 5.27 -0.09 4.81
N PHE A 115 4.39 -0.90 5.40
CA PHE A 115 3.17 -1.35 4.75
C PHE A 115 2.04 -1.54 5.75
N CYS A 116 0.82 -1.65 5.23
CA CYS A 116 -0.37 -1.91 6.03
C CYS A 116 -0.91 -3.30 5.74
N ALA A 117 -1.46 -3.95 6.76
CA ALA A 117 -2.13 -5.24 6.62
C ALA A 117 -3.51 -5.23 7.30
N LEU A 118 -4.48 -5.85 6.64
CA LEU A 118 -5.81 -6.11 7.18
C LEU A 118 -5.98 -7.60 7.45
N SER A 119 -6.22 -7.94 8.70
CA SER A 119 -6.56 -9.27 9.18
C SER A 119 -8.01 -9.32 9.69
N GLU A 120 -8.50 -10.50 10.08
CA GLU A 120 -9.86 -10.64 10.63
C GLU A 120 -10.06 -9.87 11.93
N GLU A 121 -9.01 -9.77 12.73
CA GLU A 121 -9.03 -9.09 14.03
C GLU A 121 -9.25 -7.58 13.85
N ASP A 122 -8.68 -7.03 12.78
CA ASP A 122 -8.78 -5.62 12.42
C ASP A 122 -10.20 -5.21 12.00
N VAL A 123 -10.97 -6.12 11.41
CA VAL A 123 -12.36 -5.84 11.00
C VAL A 123 -13.26 -5.61 12.23
N GLY A 124 -13.01 -6.34 13.32
CA GLY A 124 -13.76 -6.18 14.57
C GLY A 124 -13.42 -4.89 15.32
N GLY A 125 -12.17 -4.42 15.21
CA GLY A 125 -11.69 -3.18 15.81
C GLY A 125 -11.82 -1.94 14.93
N ASP A 126 -12.12 -2.11 13.63
CA ASP A 126 -12.06 -1.05 12.61
C ASP A 126 -10.68 -0.38 12.52
N THR A 127 -9.62 -1.18 12.68
CA THR A 127 -8.21 -0.75 12.69
C THR A 127 -7.48 -1.24 11.44
N VAL A 128 -6.22 -0.81 11.29
CA VAL A 128 -5.26 -1.41 10.36
C VAL A 128 -3.91 -1.46 11.04
N MET A 129 -3.16 -2.52 10.79
CA MET A 129 -1.82 -2.68 11.33
C MET A 129 -0.81 -2.05 10.38
N LEU A 130 0.02 -1.12 10.89
CA LEU A 130 1.17 -0.56 10.17
C LEU A 130 2.42 -1.35 10.56
N GLU A 131 3.04 -1.97 9.56
CA GLU A 131 4.21 -2.81 9.70
C GLU A 131 5.46 -2.12 9.17
N ILE A 132 6.59 -2.40 9.81
CA ILE A 132 7.91 -1.92 9.38
C ILE A 132 8.63 -3.08 8.68
N VAL A 133 9.15 -2.83 7.49
CA VAL A 133 10.00 -3.76 6.72
C VAL A 133 11.41 -3.78 7.32
N HIS A 134 11.57 -4.11 8.60
CA HIS A 134 12.90 -4.30 9.15
C HIS A 134 13.55 -5.56 8.54
N GLY A 135 14.72 -5.37 7.92
CA GLY A 135 15.63 -6.47 7.61
C GLY A 135 16.17 -7.04 8.92
N PHE A 136 15.66 -8.20 9.35
CA PHE A 136 16.38 -9.04 10.29
C PHE A 136 17.64 -9.52 9.56
N TRP A 137 18.75 -8.83 9.77
CA TRP A 137 20.08 -9.33 9.44
C TRP A 137 20.38 -10.42 10.45
N GLY A 138 20.18 -11.67 10.04
CA GLY A 138 20.71 -12.87 10.71
C GLY A 138 21.88 -13.42 9.92
#